data_AF-A0A7R9BK57-F1
#
_entry.id   AF-A0A7R9BK57-F1
#
_cell.length_a   1.000
_cell.length_b   1.000
_cell.length_c   1.000
_cell.angle_alpha   90.00
_cell.angle_beta   90.00
_cell.angle_gamma   90.00
#
_symmetry.space_group_name_H-M   'P 1'
#
loop_
_entity.id
_entity.type
_entity.pdbx_description
1 polymer ?
#
loop_
_entity_poly.entity_id
_entity_poly.type
_entity_poly.pdbx_seq_one_letter_code
_entity_poly.pdbx_strand_id
1 'polypeptide(L)'
;MSKTDEEFHLVAHHDEYSMWFGAYGSEPISEIPSPVCTCGAHTGIPRRRIGELNDPKQIGVWTSVLRNVLDAGHRHIGICGENPILSLAAVIMGAEGVVAFTNDDRMRNLIEELVKTNGYDEGKIQVVEVDKNACKTAGEIKIDAVIGDPFYRNSSLNWHNLRVWYDFSELKKSGIINESTYFRPLKANLYAAAVEFKDLWKIRAPVMDVLGFNIQHFDGVIDGAIRKSDPVVEPHPLWEYPGKALSGAVKVASFNLAENVEAELEKVHSGVVSFESDGLCNGVALWMTWEYPGRDDELFLISNGPVKPIEPGQNV
;
A
#
# COMPACT_ATOMS: atom_id res chain seq x y z
N MET A 1 -8.54 5.79 30.92
CA MET A 1 -7.30 6.40 31.43
C MET A 1 -6.89 5.60 32.65
N SER A 2 -5.75 4.93 32.62
CA SER A 2 -5.14 4.32 33.81
C SER A 2 -4.46 5.42 34.63
N LYS A 3 -4.51 5.34 35.95
CA LYS A 3 -3.73 6.22 36.84
C LYS A 3 -2.47 5.51 37.34
N THR A 4 -1.47 6.29 37.69
CA THR A 4 -0.32 5.82 38.46
C THR A 4 -0.83 5.14 39.74
N ASP A 5 -0.25 3.98 40.07
CA ASP A 5 -0.60 3.15 41.23
C ASP A 5 -1.99 2.46 41.18
N GLU A 6 -2.70 2.50 40.05
CA GLU A 6 -3.87 1.63 39.83
C GLU A 6 -3.43 0.24 39.35
N GLU A 7 -3.85 -0.78 40.09
CA GLU A 7 -3.66 -2.18 39.71
C GLU A 7 -4.68 -2.61 38.65
N PHE A 8 -4.27 -3.49 37.74
CA PHE A 8 -5.17 -4.13 36.78
C PHE A 8 -4.77 -5.60 36.58
N HIS A 9 -5.72 -6.40 36.15
CA HIS A 9 -5.50 -7.81 35.85
C HIS A 9 -5.25 -7.97 34.35
N LEU A 10 -4.04 -8.40 33.99
CA LEU A 10 -3.74 -8.89 32.64
C LEU A 10 -3.98 -10.39 32.60
N VAL A 11 -4.92 -10.83 31.77
CA VAL A 11 -5.23 -12.25 31.60
C VAL A 11 -4.78 -12.69 30.21
N ALA A 12 -3.91 -13.69 30.18
CA ALA A 12 -3.48 -14.36 28.97
C ALA A 12 -4.33 -15.61 28.75
N HIS A 13 -4.97 -15.67 27.59
CA HIS A 13 -5.77 -16.81 27.17
C HIS A 13 -5.07 -17.51 26.01
N HIS A 14 -5.31 -18.82 25.87
CA HIS A 14 -4.86 -19.57 24.71
C HIS A 14 -5.82 -20.73 24.41
N ASP A 15 -5.79 -21.19 23.16
CA ASP A 15 -6.34 -22.48 22.76
C ASP A 15 -5.18 -23.38 22.28
N GLU A 16 -5.46 -24.37 21.44
CA GLU A 16 -4.45 -25.28 20.87
C GLU A 16 -3.46 -24.56 19.93
N TYR A 17 -3.85 -23.43 19.33
CA TYR A 17 -3.11 -22.76 18.24
C TYR A 17 -2.91 -21.26 18.42
N SER A 18 -3.69 -20.60 19.27
CA SER A 18 -3.79 -19.14 19.35
C SER A 18 -3.63 -18.63 20.77
N MET A 19 -3.17 -17.38 20.89
CA MET A 19 -3.14 -16.63 22.14
C MET A 19 -3.93 -15.33 21.97
N TRP A 20 -4.63 -14.91 23.03
CA TRP A 20 -5.26 -13.59 23.12
C TRP A 20 -5.15 -13.05 24.54
N PHE A 21 -5.29 -11.74 24.68
CA PHE A 21 -5.04 -11.04 25.94
C PHE A 21 -6.20 -10.12 26.27
N GLY A 22 -6.56 -10.05 27.55
CA GLY A 22 -7.55 -9.12 28.07
C GLY A 22 -7.01 -8.37 29.28
N ALA A 23 -7.38 -7.09 29.41
CA ALA A 23 -7.05 -6.26 30.56
C ALA A 23 -8.34 -5.89 31.30
N TYR A 24 -8.41 -6.21 32.59
CA TYR A 24 -9.62 -6.09 33.40
C TYR A 24 -9.34 -5.33 34.70
N GLY A 25 -10.34 -4.59 35.18
CA GLY A 25 -10.28 -3.93 36.49
C GLY A 25 -10.44 -4.89 37.67
N SER A 26 -10.91 -6.10 37.42
CA SER A 26 -11.04 -7.19 38.39
C SER A 26 -10.77 -8.51 37.69
N GLU A 27 -10.45 -9.55 38.46
CA GLU A 27 -10.29 -10.90 37.92
C GLU A 27 -11.57 -11.35 37.18
N PRO A 28 -11.46 -11.83 35.92
CA PRO A 28 -12.62 -12.25 35.16
C PRO A 28 -13.25 -13.51 35.75
N ILE A 29 -14.60 -13.54 35.77
CA ILE A 29 -15.39 -14.58 36.45
C ILE A 29 -15.57 -15.84 35.58
N SER A 30 -15.24 -15.77 34.29
CA SER A 30 -15.39 -16.88 33.35
C SER A 30 -14.29 -16.89 32.29
N GLU A 31 -14.14 -18.03 31.62
CA GLU A 31 -13.36 -18.11 30.38
C GLU A 31 -13.95 -17.14 29.34
N ILE A 32 -13.05 -16.43 28.65
CA ILE A 32 -13.41 -15.44 27.64
C ILE A 32 -12.98 -15.99 26.29
N PRO A 33 -13.92 -16.18 25.34
CA PRO A 33 -13.59 -16.71 24.04
C PRO A 33 -12.70 -15.74 23.24
N SER A 34 -11.98 -16.28 22.26
CA SER A 34 -11.16 -15.47 21.35
C SER A 34 -12.03 -14.42 20.63
N PRO A 35 -11.67 -13.12 20.68
CA PRO A 35 -12.46 -12.06 20.07
C PRO A 35 -12.39 -12.12 18.55
N VAL A 36 -13.54 -11.97 17.90
CA VAL A 36 -13.64 -11.89 16.43
C VAL A 36 -13.96 -10.47 15.99
N CYS A 37 -13.42 -10.07 14.83
CA CYS A 37 -13.71 -8.76 14.26
C CYS A 37 -15.16 -8.69 13.77
N THR A 38 -15.92 -7.72 14.29
CA THR A 38 -17.30 -7.44 13.88
C THR A 38 -17.45 -6.14 13.07
N CYS A 39 -16.40 -5.31 12.98
CA CYS A 39 -16.45 -4.02 12.28
C CYS A 39 -16.12 -4.10 10.77
N GLY A 40 -15.70 -5.26 10.27
CA GLY A 40 -15.24 -5.45 8.88
C GLY A 40 -13.88 -4.84 8.53
N ALA A 41 -13.42 -3.80 9.25
CA ALA A 41 -12.15 -3.13 8.93
C ALA A 41 -10.93 -4.05 9.12
N HIS A 42 -10.83 -4.82 10.20
CA HIS A 42 -9.66 -5.67 10.47
C HIS A 42 -9.59 -6.92 9.58
N THR A 43 -10.72 -7.31 8.96
CA THR A 43 -10.76 -8.39 7.98
C THR A 43 -10.57 -7.88 6.55
N GLY A 44 -10.89 -6.61 6.28
CA GLY A 44 -10.75 -5.93 5.00
C GLY A 44 -9.38 -5.25 4.78
N ILE A 45 -8.77 -4.69 5.82
CA ILE A 45 -7.56 -3.88 5.73
C ILE A 45 -6.39 -4.57 6.45
N PRO A 46 -5.27 -4.89 5.76
CA PRO A 46 -4.08 -5.48 6.39
C PRO A 46 -3.47 -4.56 7.46
N ARG A 47 -2.80 -5.14 8.47
CA ARG A 47 -2.18 -4.40 9.60
C ARG A 47 -1.26 -3.26 9.14
N ARG A 48 -0.40 -3.52 8.14
CA ARG A 48 0.48 -2.49 7.56
C ARG A 48 -0.30 -1.30 7.01
N ARG A 49 -1.43 -1.57 6.33
CA ARG A 49 -2.29 -0.54 5.77
C ARG A 49 -3.06 0.22 6.85
N ILE A 50 -3.48 -0.44 7.94
CA ILE A 50 -4.04 0.26 9.11
C ILE A 50 -3.01 1.24 9.68
N GLY A 51 -1.74 0.83 9.81
CA GLY A 51 -0.66 1.72 10.25
C GLY A 51 -0.47 2.92 9.32
N GLU A 52 -0.42 2.68 8.00
CA GLU A 52 -0.30 3.73 6.99
C GLU A 52 -1.47 4.74 7.00
N LEU A 53 -2.71 4.24 7.09
CA LEU A 53 -3.91 5.08 7.16
C LEU A 53 -3.97 5.94 8.43
N ASN A 54 -3.22 5.58 9.48
CA ASN A 54 -3.10 6.33 10.72
C ASN A 54 -1.79 7.13 10.82
N ASP A 55 -0.94 7.15 9.79
CA ASP A 55 0.28 7.96 9.77
C ASP A 55 -0.06 9.43 9.46
N PRO A 56 0.18 10.38 10.40
CA PRO A 56 -0.08 11.80 10.17
C PRO A 56 0.63 12.38 8.94
N LYS A 57 1.81 11.86 8.59
CA LYS A 57 2.54 12.31 7.39
C LYS A 57 1.79 11.90 6.13
N GLN A 58 1.33 10.65 6.08
CA GLN A 58 0.59 10.13 4.94
C GLN A 58 -0.78 10.82 4.80
N ILE A 59 -1.46 11.08 5.92
CA ILE A 59 -2.69 11.89 5.96
C ILE A 59 -2.41 13.30 5.42
N GLY A 60 -1.30 13.93 5.82
CA GLY A 60 -0.89 15.26 5.33
C GLY A 60 -0.65 15.30 3.83
N VAL A 61 0.00 14.27 3.27
CA VAL A 61 0.19 14.12 1.82
C VAL A 61 -1.15 14.01 1.10
N TRP A 62 -2.03 13.10 1.55
CA TRP A 62 -3.36 12.93 0.94
C TRP A 62 -4.24 14.17 1.04
N THR A 63 -4.17 14.88 2.17
CA THR A 63 -4.86 16.17 2.35
C THR A 63 -4.34 17.20 1.37
N SER A 64 -3.03 17.23 1.10
CA SER A 64 -2.44 18.18 0.14
C SER A 64 -2.84 17.84 -1.30
N VAL A 65 -2.85 16.56 -1.67
CA VAL A 65 -3.35 16.09 -2.97
C VAL A 65 -4.82 16.46 -3.18
N LEU A 66 -5.69 16.18 -2.20
CA LEU A 66 -7.12 16.54 -2.26
C LEU A 66 -7.31 18.05 -2.33
N ARG A 67 -6.59 18.81 -1.49
CA ARG A 67 -6.65 20.27 -1.50
C ARG A 67 -6.33 20.78 -2.88
N ASN A 68 -5.23 20.33 -3.47
CA ASN A 68 -4.79 20.74 -4.80
C ASN A 68 -5.85 20.51 -5.89
N VAL A 69 -6.53 19.36 -5.86
CA VAL A 69 -7.62 19.01 -6.79
C VAL A 69 -8.79 19.98 -6.62
N LEU A 70 -9.25 20.22 -5.40
CA LEU A 70 -10.36 21.13 -5.10
C LEU A 70 -10.01 22.58 -5.46
N ASP A 71 -8.80 22.98 -5.15
CA ASP A 71 -8.23 24.29 -5.42
C ASP A 71 -8.18 24.62 -6.93
N ALA A 72 -7.99 23.60 -7.78
CA ALA A 72 -8.06 23.70 -9.23
C ALA A 72 -9.50 23.79 -9.78
N GLY A 73 -10.52 23.76 -8.90
CA GLY A 73 -11.93 23.92 -9.26
C GLY A 73 -12.68 22.61 -9.48
N HIS A 74 -12.03 21.46 -9.32
CA HIS A 74 -12.69 20.16 -9.41
C HIS A 74 -13.57 19.92 -8.18
N ARG A 75 -14.78 19.39 -8.36
CA ARG A 75 -15.77 19.19 -7.30
C ARG A 75 -16.37 17.79 -7.29
N HIS A 76 -16.26 17.05 -8.39
CA HIS A 76 -16.82 15.70 -8.55
C HIS A 76 -15.68 14.70 -8.70
N ILE A 77 -15.27 14.10 -7.58
CA ILE A 77 -13.99 13.38 -7.47
C ILE A 77 -14.22 11.87 -7.50
N GLY A 78 -13.59 11.17 -8.43
CA GLY A 78 -13.44 9.73 -8.42
C GLY A 78 -12.22 9.29 -7.61
N ILE A 79 -12.35 8.23 -6.82
CA ILE A 79 -11.25 7.67 -6.04
C ILE A 79 -11.08 6.20 -6.42
N CYS A 80 -9.92 5.84 -6.95
CA CYS A 80 -9.55 4.46 -7.27
C CYS A 80 -8.61 3.90 -6.23
N GLY A 81 -8.73 2.60 -5.93
CA GLY A 81 -7.90 1.92 -4.93
C GLY A 81 -8.61 1.72 -3.59
N GLU A 82 -7.96 1.01 -2.69
CA GLU A 82 -8.55 0.56 -1.42
C GLU A 82 -8.25 1.53 -0.26
N ASN A 83 -8.74 2.77 -0.38
CA ASN A 83 -8.65 3.81 0.66
C ASN A 83 -10.03 4.37 1.04
N PRO A 84 -10.68 3.82 2.08
CA PRO A 84 -12.02 4.26 2.45
C PRO A 84 -12.04 5.65 3.11
N ILE A 85 -10.92 6.07 3.71
CA ILE A 85 -10.82 7.35 4.41
C ILE A 85 -10.67 8.51 3.41
N LEU A 86 -10.00 8.28 2.28
CA LEU A 86 -9.80 9.31 1.26
C LEU A 86 -11.13 9.80 0.66
N SER A 87 -12.09 8.90 0.45
CA SER A 87 -13.43 9.24 -0.02
C SER A 87 -14.17 10.15 0.95
N LEU A 88 -14.13 9.81 2.23
CA LEU A 88 -14.72 10.65 3.28
C LEU A 88 -14.00 12.01 3.39
N ALA A 89 -12.67 12.02 3.31
CA ALA A 89 -11.87 13.24 3.37
C ALA A 89 -12.20 14.20 2.23
N ALA A 90 -12.41 13.70 1.01
CA ALA A 90 -12.81 14.52 -0.13
C ALA A 90 -14.13 15.29 0.14
N VAL A 91 -15.13 14.62 0.72
CA VAL A 91 -16.40 15.27 1.10
C VAL A 91 -16.20 16.29 2.22
N ILE A 92 -15.46 15.93 3.28
CA ILE A 92 -15.13 16.84 4.40
C ILE A 92 -14.49 18.13 3.87
N MET A 93 -13.62 18.01 2.87
CA MET A 93 -12.85 19.11 2.31
C MET A 93 -13.64 19.96 1.30
N GLY A 94 -14.87 19.58 0.96
CA GLY A 94 -15.76 20.39 0.12
C GLY A 94 -15.99 19.86 -1.29
N ALA A 95 -15.73 18.59 -1.58
CA ALA A 95 -16.23 17.96 -2.79
C ALA A 95 -17.78 17.96 -2.80
N GLU A 96 -18.37 18.23 -3.96
CA GLU A 96 -19.84 18.24 -4.15
C GLU A 96 -20.37 16.82 -4.36
N GLY A 97 -19.58 15.95 -5.00
CA GLY A 97 -19.87 14.52 -5.15
C GLY A 97 -18.59 13.69 -5.23
N VAL A 98 -18.64 12.47 -4.72
CA VAL A 98 -17.51 11.53 -4.73
C VAL A 98 -17.96 10.18 -5.27
N VAL A 99 -17.16 9.57 -6.13
CA VAL A 99 -17.36 8.19 -6.60
C VAL A 99 -16.17 7.36 -6.14
N ALA A 100 -16.39 6.45 -5.19
CA ALA A 100 -15.39 5.49 -4.75
C ALA A 100 -15.43 4.23 -5.63
N PHE A 101 -14.35 3.94 -6.31
CA PHE A 101 -14.22 2.81 -7.21
C PHE A 101 -13.62 1.59 -6.52
N THR A 102 -14.40 0.52 -6.37
CA THR A 102 -13.94 -0.74 -5.78
C THR A 102 -14.74 -1.93 -6.28
N ASN A 103 -14.05 -3.06 -6.46
CA ASN A 103 -14.65 -4.37 -6.76
C ASN A 103 -14.69 -5.29 -5.52
N ASP A 104 -14.34 -4.78 -4.34
CA ASP A 104 -14.39 -5.53 -3.07
C ASP A 104 -15.60 -5.07 -2.24
N ASP A 105 -16.56 -5.98 -2.03
CA ASP A 105 -17.76 -5.75 -1.23
C ASP A 105 -17.46 -5.36 0.21
N ARG A 106 -16.35 -5.85 0.79
CA ARG A 106 -15.95 -5.46 2.16
C ARG A 106 -15.53 -4.01 2.20
N MET A 107 -14.86 -3.52 1.16
CA MET A 107 -14.47 -2.12 1.04
C MET A 107 -15.70 -1.24 0.80
N ARG A 108 -16.64 -1.69 -0.05
CA ARG A 108 -17.95 -1.04 -0.23
C ARG A 108 -18.67 -0.84 1.10
N ASN A 109 -18.89 -1.93 1.83
CA ASN A 109 -19.58 -1.89 3.13
C ASN A 109 -18.85 -0.98 4.13
N LEU A 110 -17.52 -0.99 4.13
CA LEU A 110 -16.73 -0.13 5.02
C LEU A 110 -16.87 1.35 4.67
N ILE A 111 -16.84 1.71 3.39
CA ILE A 111 -17.05 3.10 2.94
C ILE A 111 -18.44 3.56 3.32
N GLU A 112 -19.48 2.78 3.02
CA GLU A 112 -20.87 3.09 3.33
C GLU A 112 -21.08 3.30 4.84
N GLU A 113 -20.54 2.42 5.68
CA GLU A 113 -20.62 2.54 7.14
C GLU A 113 -19.86 3.77 7.66
N LEU A 114 -18.71 4.12 7.07
CA LEU A 114 -17.96 5.32 7.42
C LEU A 114 -18.73 6.60 7.07
N VAL A 115 -19.37 6.67 5.90
CA VAL A 115 -20.21 7.81 5.50
C VAL A 115 -21.36 8.00 6.49
N LYS A 116 -22.09 6.91 6.74
CA LYS A 116 -23.24 6.89 7.66
C LYS A 116 -22.84 7.29 9.09
N THR A 117 -21.77 6.71 9.62
CA THR A 117 -21.30 7.00 10.99
C THR A 117 -20.86 8.44 11.17
N ASN A 118 -20.33 9.08 10.11
CA ASN A 118 -19.90 10.47 10.14
C ASN A 118 -21.02 11.48 9.79
N GLY A 119 -22.26 11.02 9.62
CA GLY A 119 -23.42 11.90 9.39
C GLY A 119 -23.43 12.61 8.04
N TYR A 120 -22.74 12.07 7.04
CA TYR A 120 -22.82 12.55 5.66
C TYR A 120 -24.01 11.91 4.94
N ASP A 121 -24.62 12.67 4.03
CA ASP A 121 -25.71 12.19 3.18
C ASP A 121 -25.23 11.00 2.33
N GLU A 122 -25.99 9.90 2.33
CA GLU A 122 -25.70 8.68 1.56
C GLU A 122 -25.56 8.98 0.05
N GLY A 123 -26.14 10.08 -0.44
CA GLY A 123 -26.00 10.51 -1.82
C GLY A 123 -24.67 11.20 -2.19
N LYS A 124 -23.84 11.61 -1.21
CA LYS A 124 -22.59 12.35 -1.49
C LYS A 124 -21.43 11.46 -1.91
N ILE A 125 -21.40 10.20 -1.47
CA ILE A 125 -20.39 9.23 -1.87
C ILE A 125 -21.11 8.04 -2.47
N GLN A 126 -20.89 7.81 -3.76
CA GLN A 126 -21.36 6.62 -4.43
C GLN A 126 -20.24 5.59 -4.54
N VAL A 127 -20.52 4.33 -4.25
CA VAL A 127 -19.57 3.24 -4.46
C VAL A 127 -19.89 2.50 -5.76
N VAL A 128 -18.94 2.48 -6.69
CA VAL A 128 -19.10 1.95 -8.06
C VAL A 128 -18.01 0.93 -8.36
N GLU A 129 -18.35 -0.12 -9.11
CA GLU A 129 -17.36 -1.10 -9.58
C GLU A 129 -16.53 -0.53 -10.74
N VAL A 130 -15.26 -0.93 -10.80
CA VAL A 130 -14.38 -0.69 -11.95
C VAL A 130 -14.71 -1.73 -13.03
N ASP A 131 -15.65 -1.38 -13.90
CA ASP A 131 -16.03 -2.17 -15.06
C ASP A 131 -16.52 -1.29 -16.23
N LYS A 132 -16.81 -1.93 -17.36
CA LYS A 132 -17.38 -1.28 -18.55
C LYS A 132 -18.73 -0.57 -18.33
N ASN A 133 -19.44 -0.87 -17.23
CA ASN A 133 -20.73 -0.27 -16.91
C ASN A 133 -20.61 0.84 -15.85
N ALA A 134 -19.42 1.16 -15.36
CA ALA A 134 -19.20 2.15 -14.30
C ALA A 134 -19.95 3.47 -14.55
N CYS A 135 -19.91 4.00 -15.78
CA CYS A 135 -20.65 5.21 -16.17
C CYS A 135 -22.17 5.09 -15.99
N LYS A 136 -22.76 3.93 -16.28
CA LYS A 136 -24.20 3.69 -16.09
C LYS A 136 -24.55 3.59 -14.62
N THR A 137 -23.71 2.92 -13.84
CA THR A 137 -23.91 2.76 -12.39
C THR A 137 -23.80 4.11 -11.69
N ALA A 138 -22.83 4.95 -12.08
CA ALA A 138 -22.66 6.30 -11.55
C ALA A 138 -23.76 7.30 -11.98
N GLY A 139 -24.60 6.92 -12.94
CA GLY A 139 -25.71 7.76 -13.41
C GLY A 139 -25.23 9.05 -14.06
N GLU A 140 -25.75 10.19 -13.61
CA GLU A 140 -25.46 11.51 -14.18
C GLU A 140 -24.21 12.18 -13.56
N ILE A 141 -23.53 11.53 -12.62
CA ILE A 141 -22.33 12.10 -11.97
C ILE A 141 -21.20 12.20 -13.00
N LYS A 142 -20.89 13.42 -13.43
CA LYS A 142 -19.74 13.71 -14.29
C LYS A 142 -18.51 13.95 -13.43
N ILE A 143 -17.59 12.99 -13.44
CA ILE A 143 -16.32 13.08 -12.70
C ILE A 143 -15.38 14.06 -13.40
N ASP A 144 -14.97 15.11 -12.69
CA ASP A 144 -14.03 16.11 -13.18
C ASP A 144 -12.59 15.86 -12.73
N ALA A 145 -12.38 15.08 -11.66
CA ALA A 145 -11.07 14.60 -11.25
C ALA A 145 -11.07 13.15 -10.76
N VAL A 146 -10.00 12.39 -11.00
CA VAL A 146 -9.76 11.06 -10.42
C VAL A 146 -8.45 11.00 -9.66
N ILE A 147 -8.48 10.45 -8.46
CA ILE A 147 -7.33 10.24 -7.60
C ILE A 147 -7.19 8.74 -7.35
N GLY A 148 -6.07 8.16 -7.78
CA GLY A 148 -5.69 6.80 -7.47
C GLY A 148 -4.92 6.73 -6.15
N ASP A 149 -5.34 5.88 -5.24
CA ASP A 149 -4.55 5.35 -4.14
C ASP A 149 -3.92 4.02 -4.59
N PRO A 150 -2.59 3.94 -4.72
CA PRO A 150 -1.91 2.79 -5.29
C PRO A 150 -1.76 1.69 -4.23
N PHE A 151 -2.88 1.20 -3.72
CA PHE A 151 -2.97 0.09 -2.79
C PHE A 151 -4.16 -0.81 -3.13
N TYR A 152 -3.88 -2.11 -3.20
CA TYR A 152 -4.87 -3.17 -3.35
C TYR A 152 -4.47 -4.32 -2.44
N ARG A 153 -5.41 -4.89 -1.66
CA ARG A 153 -5.05 -5.93 -0.67
C ARG A 153 -4.45 -7.20 -1.26
N ASN A 154 -4.75 -7.47 -2.54
CA ASN A 154 -4.24 -8.65 -3.25
C ASN A 154 -2.85 -8.40 -3.87
N SER A 155 -2.27 -7.22 -3.68
CA SER A 155 -0.92 -6.89 -4.14
C SER A 155 0.14 -7.40 -3.17
N SER A 156 0.87 -8.44 -3.57
CA SER A 156 2.04 -8.92 -2.83
C SER A 156 3.28 -8.03 -3.03
N LEU A 157 3.50 -7.49 -4.24
CA LEU A 157 4.66 -6.66 -4.59
C LEU A 157 4.22 -5.23 -4.91
N ASN A 158 5.07 -4.24 -4.65
CA ASN A 158 4.71 -2.83 -4.78
C ASN A 158 4.28 -2.45 -6.21
N TRP A 159 4.85 -3.06 -7.25
CA TRP A 159 4.45 -2.80 -8.65
C TRP A 159 3.15 -3.49 -9.06
N HIS A 160 2.61 -4.43 -8.29
CA HIS A 160 1.24 -4.94 -8.54
C HIS A 160 0.21 -3.81 -8.41
N ASN A 161 0.51 -2.76 -7.64
CA ASN A 161 -0.35 -1.58 -7.53
C ASN A 161 -0.39 -0.73 -8.81
N LEU A 162 0.41 -1.04 -9.84
CA LEU A 162 0.20 -0.51 -11.20
C LEU A 162 -1.19 -0.88 -11.76
N ARG A 163 -1.91 -1.81 -11.10
CA ARG A 163 -3.35 -2.02 -11.29
C ARG A 163 -4.16 -0.71 -11.37
N VAL A 164 -3.80 0.33 -10.62
CA VAL A 164 -4.48 1.64 -10.70
C VAL A 164 -4.50 2.23 -12.11
N TRP A 165 -3.46 1.94 -12.89
CA TRP A 165 -3.36 2.38 -14.27
C TRP A 165 -4.31 1.60 -15.21
N TYR A 166 -4.51 0.31 -14.93
CA TYR A 166 -5.51 -0.50 -15.61
C TYR A 166 -6.93 -0.05 -15.23
N ASP A 167 -7.17 0.25 -13.96
CA ASP A 167 -8.46 0.79 -13.50
C ASP A 167 -8.77 2.12 -14.22
N PHE A 168 -7.80 3.04 -14.34
CA PHE A 168 -7.99 4.26 -15.13
C PHE A 168 -8.33 3.98 -16.60
N SER A 169 -7.66 3.00 -17.20
CA SER A 169 -7.91 2.61 -18.60
C SER A 169 -9.34 2.06 -18.77
N GLU A 170 -9.81 1.25 -17.82
CA GLU A 170 -11.18 0.70 -17.83
C GLU A 170 -12.23 1.79 -17.59
N LEU A 171 -11.97 2.72 -16.67
CA LEU A 171 -12.86 3.86 -16.43
C LEU A 171 -12.95 4.78 -17.66
N LYS A 172 -11.84 5.03 -18.38
CA LYS A 172 -11.87 5.74 -19.67
C LYS A 172 -12.74 4.99 -20.69
N LYS A 173 -12.59 3.66 -20.80
CA LYS A 173 -13.40 2.82 -21.71
C LYS A 173 -14.89 2.83 -21.36
N SER A 174 -15.24 2.87 -20.07
CA SER A 174 -16.62 2.98 -19.60
C SER A 174 -17.30 4.32 -19.95
N GLY A 175 -16.51 5.36 -20.21
CA GLY A 175 -16.97 6.72 -20.48
C GLY A 175 -17.23 7.59 -19.25
N ILE A 176 -17.03 7.07 -18.03
CA ILE A 176 -17.22 7.84 -16.79
C ILE A 176 -16.14 8.92 -16.60
N ILE A 177 -14.95 8.69 -17.15
CA ILE A 177 -13.88 9.69 -17.29
C ILE A 177 -13.49 9.86 -18.75
N ASN A 178 -12.94 11.02 -19.08
CA ASN A 178 -12.54 11.37 -20.44
C ASN A 178 -11.18 12.08 -20.44
N GLU A 179 -10.67 12.48 -21.61
CA GLU A 179 -9.34 13.10 -21.74
C GLU A 179 -9.21 14.46 -21.04
N SER A 180 -10.32 15.12 -20.70
CA SER A 180 -10.30 16.37 -19.90
C SER A 180 -10.42 16.15 -18.40
N THR A 181 -10.66 14.91 -17.95
CA THR A 181 -10.71 14.57 -16.52
C THR A 181 -9.31 14.73 -15.92
N TYR A 182 -9.20 15.51 -14.85
CA TYR A 182 -7.95 15.69 -14.12
C TYR A 182 -7.61 14.40 -13.38
N PHE A 183 -6.48 13.74 -13.68
CA PHE A 183 -6.16 12.46 -13.05
C PHE A 183 -4.81 12.49 -12.32
N ARG A 184 -4.73 11.75 -11.21
CA ARG A 184 -3.52 11.53 -10.42
C ARG A 184 -3.52 10.08 -9.88
N PRO A 185 -2.36 9.43 -9.65
CA PRO A 185 -1.00 9.91 -9.92
C PRO A 185 -0.70 10.00 -11.42
N LEU A 186 0.29 10.83 -11.79
CA LEU A 186 0.74 10.98 -13.18
C LEU A 186 1.88 10.04 -13.54
N LYS A 187 2.78 9.77 -12.59
CA LYS A 187 3.89 8.84 -12.80
C LYS A 187 4.00 7.87 -11.65
N ALA A 188 4.42 6.66 -12.00
CA ALA A 188 4.89 5.67 -11.05
C ALA A 188 6.33 5.32 -11.41
N ASN A 189 7.22 5.23 -10.43
CA ASN A 189 8.62 4.93 -10.66
C ASN A 189 9.02 3.71 -9.83
N LEU A 190 9.66 2.74 -10.46
CA LEU A 190 10.31 1.63 -9.79
C LEU A 190 11.76 2.03 -9.48
N TYR A 191 12.14 1.90 -8.22
CA TYR A 191 13.51 2.12 -7.75
C TYR A 191 14.14 0.84 -7.22
N ALA A 192 15.47 0.80 -7.25
CA ALA A 192 16.27 -0.23 -6.63
C ALA A 192 17.48 0.36 -5.90
N ALA A 193 17.97 -0.32 -4.87
CA ALA A 193 19.24 -0.04 -4.22
C ALA A 193 19.93 -1.33 -3.78
N ALA A 194 21.24 -1.40 -3.91
CA ALA A 194 22.05 -2.48 -3.35
C ALA A 194 22.19 -2.33 -1.85
N VAL A 195 22.01 -3.41 -1.10
CA VAL A 195 21.99 -3.40 0.36
C VAL A 195 22.82 -4.55 0.93
N GLU A 196 23.55 -4.26 1.99
CA GLU A 196 24.12 -5.25 2.90
C GLU A 196 23.17 -5.39 4.11
N PHE A 197 22.25 -6.35 4.05
CA PHE A 197 21.40 -6.70 5.17
C PHE A 197 22.21 -7.41 6.25
N LYS A 198 21.92 -7.10 7.51
CA LYS A 198 22.60 -7.74 8.64
C LYS A 198 22.26 -9.24 8.74
N ASP A 199 20.97 -9.56 8.69
CA ASP A 199 20.47 -10.90 8.99
C ASP A 199 19.50 -11.46 7.93
N LEU A 200 18.83 -10.62 7.14
CA LEU A 200 17.78 -11.05 6.20
C LEU A 200 18.30 -12.06 5.15
N TRP A 201 19.54 -11.90 4.68
CA TRP A 201 20.16 -12.80 3.71
C TRP A 201 20.22 -14.27 4.17
N LYS A 202 20.21 -14.51 5.50
CA LYS A 202 20.32 -15.85 6.08
C LYS A 202 19.13 -16.75 5.77
N ILE A 203 17.97 -16.19 5.43
CA ILE A 203 16.78 -16.99 5.07
C ILE A 203 16.89 -17.61 3.66
N ARG A 204 17.84 -17.15 2.85
CA ARG A 204 18.11 -17.65 1.48
C ARG A 204 19.49 -18.25 1.28
N ALA A 205 20.44 -17.99 2.19
CA ALA A 205 21.76 -18.57 2.10
C ALA A 205 21.73 -20.09 2.30
N PRO A 206 22.57 -20.84 1.57
CA PRO A 206 22.75 -22.26 1.86
C PRO A 206 23.37 -22.43 3.25
N VAL A 207 22.97 -23.48 3.96
CA VAL A 207 23.38 -23.69 5.36
C VAL A 207 24.76 -24.36 5.45
N MET A 208 25.10 -25.21 4.48
CA MET A 208 26.40 -25.85 4.28
C MET A 208 26.79 -26.85 5.39
N ASP A 209 27.37 -26.38 6.48
CA ASP A 209 27.81 -27.19 7.62
C ASP A 209 27.26 -26.60 8.91
N VAL A 210 26.69 -27.45 9.76
CA VAL A 210 26.21 -27.06 11.09
C VAL A 210 26.77 -28.02 12.11
N LEU A 211 27.58 -27.50 13.04
CA LEU A 211 28.18 -28.28 14.12
C LEU A 211 28.99 -29.50 13.62
N GLY A 212 29.63 -29.39 12.46
CA GLY A 212 30.40 -30.48 11.84
C GLY A 212 29.56 -31.51 11.07
N PHE A 213 28.26 -31.26 10.92
CA PHE A 213 27.37 -32.05 10.07
C PHE A 213 27.22 -31.36 8.71
N ASN A 214 27.71 -32.01 7.66
CA ASN A 214 27.55 -31.56 6.29
C ASN A 214 26.10 -31.78 5.81
N ILE A 215 25.42 -30.69 5.46
CA ILE A 215 24.03 -30.66 4.99
C ILE A 215 23.90 -30.11 3.56
N GLN A 216 25.01 -29.98 2.82
CA GLN A 216 25.02 -29.48 1.44
C GLN A 216 24.10 -30.25 0.49
N HIS A 217 23.87 -31.55 0.73
CA HIS A 217 22.90 -32.32 -0.05
C HIS A 217 21.48 -31.77 0.11
N PHE A 218 21.11 -31.36 1.33
CA PHE A 218 19.83 -30.72 1.60
C PHE A 218 19.75 -29.33 0.97
N ASP A 219 20.83 -28.53 1.02
CA ASP A 219 20.89 -27.24 0.33
C ASP A 219 20.59 -27.37 -1.17
N GLY A 220 21.12 -28.42 -1.83
CA GLY A 220 20.84 -28.70 -3.24
C GLY A 220 19.36 -29.02 -3.51
N VAL A 221 18.68 -29.72 -2.59
CA VAL A 221 17.24 -29.99 -2.68
C VAL A 221 16.43 -28.69 -2.53
N ILE A 222 16.81 -27.84 -1.57
CA ILE A 222 16.14 -26.56 -1.33
C ILE A 222 16.36 -25.59 -2.50
N ASP A 223 17.58 -25.42 -3.00
CA ASP A 223 17.87 -24.59 -4.18
C ASP A 223 17.08 -25.09 -5.40
N GLY A 224 17.02 -26.41 -5.61
CA GLY A 224 16.22 -27.01 -6.66
C GLY A 224 14.71 -26.76 -6.53
N ALA A 225 14.19 -26.64 -5.31
CA ALA A 225 12.80 -26.28 -5.05
C ALA A 225 12.55 -24.78 -5.30
N ILE A 226 13.38 -23.91 -4.70
CA ILE A 226 13.29 -22.45 -4.84
C ILE A 226 13.27 -22.04 -6.33
N ARG A 227 14.20 -22.58 -7.13
CA ARG A 227 14.26 -22.27 -8.58
C ARG A 227 13.00 -22.65 -9.36
N LYS A 228 12.16 -23.54 -8.84
CA LYS A 228 10.93 -24.02 -9.49
C LYS A 228 9.67 -23.37 -8.96
N SER A 229 9.61 -23.07 -7.66
CA SER A 229 8.39 -22.63 -6.99
C SER A 229 8.39 -21.17 -6.55
N ASP A 230 9.55 -20.61 -6.23
CA ASP A 230 9.62 -19.34 -5.54
C ASP A 230 9.69 -18.18 -6.54
N PRO A 231 9.05 -17.03 -6.22
CA PRO A 231 9.21 -15.83 -7.02
C PRO A 231 10.65 -15.33 -6.93
N VAL A 232 11.14 -14.71 -8.02
CA VAL A 232 12.48 -14.10 -8.06
C VAL A 232 12.63 -12.93 -7.09
N VAL A 233 11.52 -12.25 -6.77
CA VAL A 233 11.50 -11.16 -5.79
C VAL A 233 10.49 -11.45 -4.70
N GLU A 234 10.89 -11.23 -3.46
CA GLU A 234 10.09 -11.51 -2.28
C GLU A 234 9.66 -10.24 -1.56
N PRO A 235 8.41 -10.18 -1.08
CA PRO A 235 7.96 -9.07 -0.25
C PRO A 235 8.46 -9.23 1.18
N HIS A 236 9.20 -8.25 1.68
CA HIS A 236 9.63 -8.17 3.07
C HIS A 236 9.35 -6.78 3.66
N PRO A 237 8.86 -6.68 4.92
CA PRO A 237 8.77 -5.42 5.63
C PRO A 237 10.17 -4.96 6.07
N LEU A 238 10.94 -4.35 5.17
CA LEU A 238 12.36 -4.03 5.38
C LEU A 238 12.66 -3.15 6.61
N TRP A 239 11.67 -2.44 7.16
CA TRP A 239 11.82 -1.73 8.43
C TRP A 239 12.12 -2.64 9.64
N GLU A 240 11.82 -3.93 9.54
CA GLU A 240 12.16 -4.96 10.55
C GLU A 240 13.57 -5.53 10.35
N TYR A 241 14.23 -5.23 9.22
CA TYR A 241 15.48 -5.86 8.79
C TYR A 241 16.56 -4.81 8.52
N PRO A 242 17.36 -4.45 9.55
CA PRO A 242 18.43 -3.47 9.40
C PRO A 242 19.42 -3.86 8.29
N GLY A 243 19.80 -2.88 7.48
CA GLY A 243 20.84 -3.02 6.47
C GLY A 243 21.63 -1.74 6.26
N LYS A 244 22.69 -1.83 5.46
CA LYS A 244 23.50 -0.69 5.03
C LYS A 244 23.36 -0.53 3.51
N ALA A 245 23.04 0.67 3.04
CA ALA A 245 23.03 0.95 1.61
C ALA A 245 24.46 0.84 1.04
N LEU A 246 24.61 0.10 -0.05
CA LEU A 246 25.87 0.02 -0.81
C LEU A 246 25.85 0.87 -2.08
N SER A 247 24.69 1.35 -2.50
CA SER A 247 24.50 2.25 -3.63
C SER A 247 23.46 3.32 -3.31
N GLY A 248 23.42 4.39 -4.11
CA GLY A 248 22.27 5.28 -4.13
C GLY A 248 21.01 4.56 -4.66
N ALA A 249 19.85 5.22 -4.51
CA ALA A 249 18.63 4.77 -5.17
C ALA A 249 18.70 5.01 -6.68
N VAL A 250 18.51 3.96 -7.47
CA VAL A 250 18.50 4.03 -8.93
C VAL A 250 17.10 3.81 -9.45
N LYS A 251 16.63 4.70 -10.32
CA LYS A 251 15.34 4.54 -11.01
C LYS A 251 15.50 3.47 -12.09
N VAL A 252 14.82 2.34 -11.91
CA VAL A 252 14.83 1.18 -12.83
C VAL A 252 13.86 1.40 -13.99
N ALA A 253 12.65 1.87 -13.68
CA ALA A 253 11.61 2.11 -14.66
C ALA A 253 10.74 3.31 -14.25
N SER A 254 10.12 3.95 -15.24
CA SER A 254 9.18 5.05 -15.06
C SER A 254 7.96 4.78 -15.94
N PHE A 255 6.79 4.82 -15.35
CA PHE A 255 5.50 4.58 -16.00
C PHE A 255 4.74 5.90 -16.05
N ASN A 256 4.32 6.31 -17.25
CA ASN A 256 3.47 7.48 -17.45
C ASN A 256 2.01 7.04 -17.45
N LEU A 257 1.28 7.30 -16.37
CA LEU A 257 -0.11 6.84 -16.21
C LEU A 257 -1.09 7.62 -17.10
N ALA A 258 -0.64 8.70 -17.75
CA ALA A 258 -1.38 9.40 -18.79
C ALA A 258 -1.56 8.58 -20.06
N GLU A 259 -0.58 7.73 -20.35
CA GLU A 259 -0.50 6.97 -21.59
C GLU A 259 -1.33 5.69 -21.50
N ASN A 260 -1.60 5.08 -22.66
CA ASN A 260 -2.28 3.79 -22.70
C ASN A 260 -1.35 2.70 -22.17
N VAL A 261 -1.84 1.89 -21.22
CA VAL A 261 -1.10 0.77 -20.63
C VAL A 261 -0.56 -0.22 -21.66
N GLU A 262 -1.29 -0.41 -22.78
CA GLU A 262 -0.91 -1.31 -23.87
C GLU A 262 0.41 -0.90 -24.55
N ALA A 263 0.80 0.38 -24.49
CA ALA A 263 2.05 0.87 -25.07
C ALA A 263 3.30 0.50 -24.23
N GLU A 264 3.12 0.04 -22.97
CA GLU A 264 4.21 -0.24 -22.03
C GLU A 264 4.35 -1.74 -21.67
N LEU A 265 3.56 -2.64 -22.27
CA LEU A 265 3.44 -4.04 -21.82
C LEU A 265 4.74 -4.87 -21.95
N GLU A 266 5.66 -4.54 -22.85
CA GLU A 266 6.83 -5.38 -23.16
C GLU A 266 8.14 -4.58 -23.20
N LYS A 267 8.39 -3.77 -22.17
CA LYS A 267 9.67 -3.05 -22.04
C LYS A 267 10.65 -3.80 -21.14
N VAL A 268 11.86 -3.98 -21.66
CA VAL A 268 13.01 -4.48 -20.89
C VAL A 268 13.87 -3.29 -20.51
N HIS A 269 14.05 -3.09 -19.21
CA HIS A 269 14.98 -2.12 -18.67
C HIS A 269 16.25 -2.84 -18.21
N SER A 270 17.40 -2.35 -18.64
CA SER A 270 18.71 -2.84 -18.22
C SER A 270 19.61 -1.66 -17.86
N GLY A 271 20.52 -1.91 -16.92
CA GLY A 271 21.41 -0.89 -16.41
C GLY A 271 22.43 -1.50 -15.47
N VAL A 272 23.39 -0.69 -15.05
CA VAL A 272 24.44 -1.07 -14.10
C VAL A 272 24.36 -0.13 -12.92
N VAL A 273 24.34 -0.70 -11.72
CA VAL A 273 24.41 0.04 -10.45
C VAL A 273 25.83 -0.13 -9.91
N SER A 274 26.51 0.98 -9.63
CA SER A 274 27.84 0.96 -9.03
C SER A 274 27.70 0.95 -7.50
N PHE A 275 28.58 0.20 -6.83
CA PHE A 275 28.71 0.31 -5.38
C PHE A 275 29.45 1.61 -5.04
N GLU A 276 28.87 2.37 -4.12
CA GLU A 276 29.35 3.67 -3.64
C GLU A 276 29.83 3.58 -2.18
N SER A 277 29.69 2.41 -1.55
CA SER A 277 30.21 2.10 -0.22
C SER A 277 30.73 0.66 -0.18
N ASP A 278 31.75 0.43 0.64
CA ASP A 278 32.29 -0.92 0.91
C ASP A 278 31.27 -1.79 1.66
N GLY A 279 31.24 -3.08 1.35
CA GLY A 279 30.41 -4.09 2.02
C GLY A 279 30.11 -5.31 1.15
N LEU A 280 29.35 -6.25 1.70
CA LEU A 280 28.87 -7.44 0.98
C LEU A 280 27.43 -7.21 0.49
N CYS A 281 27.26 -7.05 -0.82
CA CYS A 281 25.93 -6.97 -1.40
C CYS A 281 25.23 -8.32 -1.30
N ASN A 282 24.29 -8.44 -0.36
CA ASN A 282 23.52 -9.66 -0.10
C ASN A 282 22.01 -9.47 -0.33
N GLY A 283 21.60 -8.31 -0.86
CA GLY A 283 20.26 -8.07 -1.34
C GLY A 283 20.16 -6.82 -2.24
N VAL A 284 19.09 -6.77 -3.01
CA VAL A 284 18.66 -5.58 -3.76
C VAL A 284 17.25 -5.25 -3.30
N ALA A 285 17.07 -4.09 -2.69
CA ALA A 285 15.75 -3.60 -2.27
C ALA A 285 15.07 -2.93 -3.46
N LEU A 286 13.79 -3.27 -3.73
CA LEU A 286 12.99 -2.64 -4.77
C LEU A 286 11.72 -2.01 -4.18
N TRP A 287 11.34 -0.83 -4.68
CA TRP A 287 10.11 -0.17 -4.24
C TRP A 287 9.52 0.74 -5.32
N MET A 288 8.25 1.10 -5.14
CA MET A 288 7.54 2.05 -6.00
C MET A 288 7.42 3.41 -5.31
N THR A 289 7.49 4.46 -6.11
CA THR A 289 7.08 5.82 -5.73
C THR A 289 6.07 6.35 -6.73
N TRP A 290 5.13 7.16 -6.26
CA TRP A 290 4.02 7.68 -7.03
C TRP A 290 4.02 9.20 -6.97
N GLU A 291 3.98 9.83 -8.14
CA GLU A 291 4.06 11.28 -8.31
C GLU A 291 2.66 11.86 -8.50
N TYR A 292 2.29 12.80 -7.61
CA TYR A 292 1.08 13.59 -7.67
C TYR A 292 1.46 15.07 -7.86
N PRO A 293 1.67 15.53 -9.10
CA PRO A 293 1.98 16.93 -9.38
C PRO A 293 0.83 17.85 -8.94
N GLY A 294 1.19 18.92 -8.24
CA GLY A 294 0.29 19.98 -7.80
C GLY A 294 0.23 21.17 -8.75
N ARG A 295 -0.07 22.36 -8.21
CA ARG A 295 -0.01 23.65 -8.92
C ARG A 295 1.36 24.26 -8.65
N ASP A 296 1.78 25.21 -9.49
CA ASP A 296 3.02 25.98 -9.28
C ASP A 296 4.27 25.11 -9.04
N ASP A 297 4.42 24.03 -9.82
CA ASP A 297 5.52 23.05 -9.75
C ASP A 297 5.61 22.24 -8.43
N GLU A 298 4.57 22.27 -7.58
CA GLU A 298 4.48 21.37 -6.43
C GLU A 298 4.46 19.90 -6.85
N LEU A 299 5.09 19.03 -6.06
CA LEU A 299 5.08 17.59 -6.28
C LEU A 299 4.86 16.85 -4.96
N PHE A 300 3.73 16.16 -4.83
CA PHE A 300 3.49 15.26 -3.71
C PHE A 300 3.94 13.85 -4.09
N LEU A 301 4.75 13.24 -3.22
CA LEU A 301 5.33 11.91 -3.44
C LEU A 301 4.78 10.93 -2.43
N ILE A 302 4.28 9.80 -2.91
CA ILE A 302 3.90 8.65 -2.08
C ILE A 302 4.91 7.54 -2.34
N SER A 303 5.62 7.11 -1.31
CA SER A 303 6.63 6.04 -1.39
C SER A 303 6.13 4.79 -0.66
N ASN A 304 6.17 3.62 -1.30
CA ASN A 304 5.90 2.34 -0.64
C ASN A 304 7.18 1.69 -0.07
N GLY A 305 8.30 2.41 -0.10
CA GLY A 305 9.61 1.98 0.36
C GLY A 305 10.20 2.95 1.39
N PRO A 306 11.44 3.42 1.20
CA PRO A 306 12.10 4.33 2.14
C PRO A 306 11.31 5.64 2.36
N VAL A 307 11.28 6.10 3.62
CA VAL A 307 10.69 7.38 4.05
C VAL A 307 11.72 8.51 4.11
N LYS A 308 13.00 8.19 3.89
CA LYS A 308 14.13 9.12 3.78
C LYS A 308 14.93 8.74 2.54
N PRO A 309 15.69 9.67 1.95
CA PRO A 309 16.63 9.37 0.88
C PRO A 309 17.59 8.24 1.28
N ILE A 310 17.92 7.38 0.32
CA ILE A 310 18.93 6.34 0.48
C ILE A 310 20.30 6.97 0.25
N GLU A 311 21.15 6.93 1.27
CA GLU A 311 22.51 7.44 1.23
C GLU A 311 23.50 6.27 1.36
N PRO A 312 24.42 6.07 0.39
CA PRO A 312 25.43 5.02 0.48
C PRO A 312 26.21 5.06 1.80
N GLY A 313 26.45 3.89 2.38
CA GLY A 313 27.16 3.72 3.66
C GLY A 313 26.30 3.97 4.90
N GLN A 314 25.08 4.48 4.76
CA GLN A 314 24.15 4.69 5.87
C GLN A 314 23.22 3.50 6.08
N ASN A 315 22.64 3.43 7.28
CA ASN A 315 21.61 2.43 7.58
C ASN A 315 20.33 2.73 6.80
N VAL A 316 19.73 1.67 6.28
CA VAL A 316 18.44 1.66 5.59
C VAL A 316 17.37 0.94 6.39
#